data_AF-A0A3P7IYS5-F1
#
_entry.id   AF-A0A3P7IYS5-F1
#
_cell.length_a   1.000
_cell.length_b   1.000
_cell.length_c   1.000
_cell.angle_alpha   90.00
_cell.angle_beta   90.00
_cell.angle_gamma   90.00
#
_symmetry.space_group_name_H-M   'P 1'
#
loop_
_entity.id
_entity.type
_entity.pdbx_description
1 polymer ?
#
loop_
_entity_poly.entity_id
_entity_poly.type
_entity_poly.pdbx_seq_one_letter_code
_entity_poly.pdbx_strand_id
1 'polypeptide(L)'
;VRPSDSFWNTCSDVDKIRALTDCYVVANKQSKVDEDFRDKVRDTFATMEDCIENNEMSSPVLQLWRDIREISERHLKHFYNMLNIEFDRWQYESSYVTAARRLTAALLKDQIARVAPSGISVVDINGELEEYAVVRRSDHTTLYLSRELACILNRDELFHADRYLYVVDRAQRKHFEALRSILKRIGRVDLAEKVEHVPYGRVKGLSTRYS
;
A
#
# COMPACT_ATOMS: atom_id res chain seq x y z
N VAL A 1 -13.13 -10.98 -11.17
CA VAL A 1 -13.15 -12.17 -12.06
C VAL A 1 -11.83 -12.87 -11.88
N ARG A 2 -11.82 -14.09 -11.32
CA ARG A 2 -10.62 -14.92 -11.20
C ARG A 2 -10.55 -15.79 -12.48
N PRO A 3 -9.39 -15.94 -13.13
CA PRO A 3 -9.22 -16.94 -14.20
C PRO A 3 -9.57 -18.35 -13.69
N SER A 4 -10.03 -19.25 -14.57
CA SER A 4 -10.39 -20.61 -14.14
C SER A 4 -9.18 -21.36 -13.56
N ASP A 5 -9.40 -22.30 -12.65
CA ASP A 5 -8.31 -23.08 -12.04
C ASP A 5 -7.54 -23.90 -13.08
N SER A 6 -8.21 -24.35 -14.14
CA SER A 6 -7.56 -25.02 -15.27
C SER A 6 -6.56 -24.11 -15.99
N PHE A 7 -6.94 -22.86 -16.27
CA PHE A 7 -6.03 -21.85 -16.83
C PHE A 7 -4.88 -21.55 -15.87
N TRP A 8 -5.20 -21.36 -14.58
CA TRP A 8 -4.22 -21.01 -13.56
C TRP A 8 -3.15 -22.08 -13.36
N ASN A 9 -3.48 -23.35 -13.52
CA ASN A 9 -2.53 -24.45 -13.29
C ASN A 9 -1.69 -24.81 -14.53
N THR A 10 -2.07 -24.37 -15.73
CA THR A 10 -1.43 -24.77 -16.99
C THR A 10 -0.64 -23.66 -17.68
N CYS A 11 -0.93 -22.39 -17.39
CA CYS A 11 -0.30 -21.25 -18.04
C CYS A 11 1.05 -20.84 -17.43
N SER A 12 1.87 -20.15 -18.23
CA SER A 12 3.13 -19.55 -17.75
C SER A 12 2.86 -18.38 -16.79
N ASP A 13 3.86 -18.00 -15.98
CA ASP A 13 3.76 -16.82 -15.09
C ASP A 13 3.46 -15.53 -15.88
N VAL A 14 4.01 -15.39 -17.09
CA VAL A 14 3.76 -14.23 -17.98
C VAL A 14 2.30 -14.18 -18.43
N ASP A 15 1.72 -15.33 -18.82
CA ASP A 15 0.33 -15.40 -19.24
C ASP A 15 -0.64 -15.13 -18.09
N LYS A 16 -0.31 -15.59 -16.87
CA LYS A 16 -1.07 -15.27 -15.66
C LYS A 16 -1.05 -13.77 -15.37
N ILE A 17 0.11 -13.12 -15.48
CA ILE A 17 0.25 -11.67 -15.27
C ILE A 17 -0.56 -10.87 -16.31
N ARG A 18 -0.56 -11.30 -17.57
CA ARG A 18 -1.41 -10.69 -18.62
C ARG A 18 -2.89 -10.83 -18.27
N ALA A 19 -3.35 -12.03 -17.93
CA ALA A 19 -4.73 -12.26 -17.55
C ALA A 19 -5.14 -11.43 -16.31
N LEU A 20 -4.26 -11.28 -15.32
CA LEU A 20 -4.48 -10.40 -14.16
C LEU A 20 -4.59 -8.92 -14.57
N THR A 21 -3.78 -8.48 -15.54
CA THR A 21 -3.84 -7.13 -16.10
C THR A 21 -5.18 -6.89 -16.79
N ASP A 22 -5.68 -7.84 -17.57
CA ASP A 22 -6.99 -7.75 -18.23
C ASP A 22 -8.12 -7.69 -17.20
N CYS A 23 -8.05 -8.54 -16.16
CA CYS A 23 -9.00 -8.52 -15.05
C CYS A 23 -9.01 -7.17 -14.33
N TYR A 24 -7.84 -6.54 -14.15
CA TYR A 24 -7.71 -5.20 -13.57
C TYR A 24 -8.39 -4.14 -14.44
N VAL A 25 -8.22 -4.19 -15.77
CA VAL A 25 -8.89 -3.25 -16.70
C VAL A 25 -10.42 -3.40 -16.62
N VAL A 26 -10.92 -4.64 -16.64
CA VAL A 26 -12.36 -4.92 -16.52
C VAL A 26 -12.90 -4.44 -15.17
N ALA A 27 -12.23 -4.77 -14.07
CA ALA A 27 -12.65 -4.36 -12.72
C ALA A 27 -12.68 -2.83 -12.57
N ASN A 28 -11.70 -2.11 -13.13
CA ASN A 28 -11.70 -0.65 -13.13
C ASN A 28 -12.83 -0.02 -13.94
N LYS A 29 -13.24 -0.63 -15.05
CA LYS A 29 -14.40 -0.17 -15.82
C LYS A 29 -15.68 -0.39 -15.02
N GLN A 30 -15.86 -1.58 -14.45
CA GLN A 30 -17.02 -1.93 -13.62
C GLN A 30 -17.15 -1.00 -12.40
N SER A 31 -16.04 -0.75 -11.70
CA SER A 31 -15.99 0.12 -10.52
C SER A 31 -16.42 1.58 -10.79
N LYS A 32 -16.50 2.04 -12.03
CA LYS A 32 -16.97 3.40 -12.35
C LYS A 32 -18.48 3.49 -12.52
N VAL A 33 -19.14 2.37 -12.80
CA VAL A 33 -20.55 2.33 -13.21
C VAL A 33 -21.44 1.53 -12.27
N ASP A 34 -20.86 0.64 -11.46
CA ASP A 34 -21.58 -0.30 -10.60
C ASP A 34 -21.22 -0.06 -9.13
N GLU A 35 -22.19 0.42 -8.35
CA GLU A 35 -22.04 0.72 -6.93
C GLU A 35 -21.95 -0.54 -6.08
N ASP A 36 -22.81 -1.53 -6.33
CA ASP A 36 -22.79 -2.83 -5.63
C ASP A 36 -21.45 -3.53 -5.81
N PHE A 37 -20.85 -3.41 -7.00
CA PHE A 37 -19.50 -3.92 -7.24
C PHE A 37 -18.45 -3.21 -6.39
N ARG A 38 -18.52 -1.87 -6.26
CA ARG A 38 -17.60 -1.11 -5.40
C ARG A 38 -17.72 -1.50 -3.93
N ASP A 39 -18.95 -1.67 -3.45
CA ASP A 39 -19.18 -2.06 -2.06
C ASP A 39 -18.64 -3.46 -1.79
N LYS A 40 -18.89 -4.43 -2.69
CA LYS A 40 -18.30 -5.77 -2.59
C LYS A 40 -16.77 -5.75 -2.58
N VAL A 41 -16.14 -4.89 -3.38
CA VAL A 41 -14.68 -4.73 -3.38
C VAL A 41 -14.18 -4.18 -2.04
N ARG A 42 -14.86 -3.17 -1.49
CA ARG A 42 -14.52 -2.60 -0.17
C ARG A 42 -14.65 -3.66 0.92
N ASP A 43 -15.76 -4.38 0.96
CA ASP A 43 -16.03 -5.40 1.99
C ASP A 43 -15.06 -6.59 1.89
N THR A 44 -14.72 -6.99 0.65
CA THR A 44 -13.70 -8.02 0.41
C THR A 44 -12.34 -7.57 0.94
N PHE A 45 -11.95 -6.32 0.66
CA PHE A 45 -10.67 -5.78 1.13
C PHE A 45 -10.60 -5.66 2.65
N ALA A 46 -11.67 -5.19 3.29
CA ALA A 46 -11.77 -5.15 4.75
C ALA A 46 -11.63 -6.55 5.37
N THR A 47 -12.38 -7.52 4.84
CA THR A 47 -12.30 -8.93 5.27
C THR A 47 -10.89 -9.48 5.12
N MET A 48 -10.20 -9.18 4.01
CA MET A 48 -8.82 -9.63 3.81
C MET A 48 -7.87 -9.06 4.87
N GLU A 49 -7.96 -7.77 5.19
CA GLU A 49 -7.13 -7.19 6.25
C GLU A 49 -7.42 -7.79 7.63
N ASP A 50 -8.69 -8.06 7.94
CA ASP A 50 -9.08 -8.67 9.21
C ASP A 50 -8.54 -10.10 9.34
N CYS A 51 -8.64 -10.89 8.26
CA CYS A 51 -8.03 -12.22 8.24
C CYS A 51 -6.49 -12.16 8.37
N ILE A 52 -5.83 -11.17 7.75
CA ILE A 52 -4.38 -10.98 7.92
C ILE A 52 -4.04 -10.65 9.37
N GLU A 53 -4.81 -9.77 10.02
CA GLU A 53 -4.60 -9.40 11.42
C GLU A 53 -4.79 -10.59 12.37
N ASN A 54 -5.81 -11.41 12.13
CA ASN A 54 -6.13 -12.59 12.94
C ASN A 54 -5.32 -13.85 12.54
N ASN A 55 -4.40 -13.74 11.57
CA ASN A 55 -3.62 -14.85 11.02
C ASN A 55 -4.48 -15.99 10.43
N GLU A 56 -5.66 -15.65 9.90
CA GLU A 56 -6.62 -16.56 9.29
C GLU A 56 -6.39 -16.68 7.77
N MET A 57 -5.34 -17.41 7.38
CA MET A 57 -4.89 -17.46 5.98
C MET A 57 -5.61 -18.51 5.10
N SER A 58 -6.68 -19.13 5.60
CA SER A 58 -7.35 -20.28 4.95
C SER A 58 -8.38 -19.88 3.88
N SER A 59 -8.81 -18.62 3.84
CA SER A 59 -9.83 -18.15 2.88
C SER A 59 -9.34 -18.30 1.42
N PRO A 60 -10.21 -18.79 0.49
CA PRO A 60 -9.87 -18.87 -0.94
C PRO A 60 -9.43 -17.53 -1.55
N VAL A 61 -9.91 -16.41 -1.01
CA VAL A 61 -9.54 -15.06 -1.46
C VAL A 61 -8.09 -14.75 -1.08
N LEU A 62 -7.68 -15.09 0.14
CA LEU A 62 -6.30 -14.90 0.59
C LEU A 62 -5.32 -15.86 -0.09
N GLN A 63 -5.76 -17.10 -0.38
CA GLN A 63 -4.96 -18.03 -1.18
C GLN A 63 -4.70 -17.46 -2.58
N LEU A 64 -5.73 -16.99 -3.27
CA LEU A 64 -5.56 -16.33 -4.57
C LEU A 64 -4.64 -15.11 -4.49
N TRP A 65 -4.80 -14.28 -3.45
CA TRP A 65 -3.92 -13.12 -3.24
C TRP A 65 -2.45 -13.52 -3.06
N ARG A 66 -2.18 -14.58 -2.29
CA ARG A 66 -0.83 -15.13 -2.12
C ARG A 66 -0.25 -15.63 -3.44
N ASP A 67 -1.02 -16.40 -4.19
CA ASP A 67 -0.58 -16.93 -5.49
C ASP A 67 -0.22 -15.77 -6.45
N ILE A 68 -1.09 -14.75 -6.53
CA ILE A 68 -0.84 -13.55 -7.35
C ILE A 68 0.46 -12.86 -6.91
N ARG A 69 0.67 -12.71 -5.60
CA ARG A 69 1.86 -12.07 -5.05
C ARG A 69 3.13 -12.86 -5.38
N GLU A 70 3.11 -14.17 -5.19
CA GLU A 70 4.26 -15.04 -5.46
C GLU A 70 4.64 -15.01 -6.95
N ILE A 71 3.65 -15.09 -7.86
CA ILE A 71 3.88 -14.99 -9.31
C ILE A 71 4.46 -13.61 -9.67
N SER A 72 3.89 -12.54 -9.12
CA SER A 72 4.35 -11.17 -9.37
C SER A 72 5.80 -10.97 -8.89
N GLU A 73 6.12 -11.51 -7.71
CA GLU A 73 7.48 -11.46 -7.17
C GLU A 73 8.48 -12.23 -8.02
N ARG A 74 8.16 -13.46 -8.43
CA ARG A 74 9.04 -14.24 -9.32
C ARG A 74 9.31 -13.49 -10.62
N HIS A 75 8.27 -12.90 -11.22
CA HIS A 75 8.40 -12.12 -12.43
C HIS A 75 9.27 -10.87 -12.24
N LEU A 76 9.07 -10.11 -11.16
CA LEU A 76 9.88 -8.94 -10.85
C LEU A 76 11.34 -9.31 -10.58
N LYS A 77 11.60 -10.37 -9.80
CA LYS A 77 12.96 -10.87 -9.56
C LYS A 77 13.68 -11.23 -10.86
N HIS A 78 12.99 -11.92 -11.77
CA HIS A 78 13.54 -12.22 -13.10
C HIS A 78 13.84 -10.94 -13.89
N PHE A 79 12.90 -10.00 -13.93
CA PHE A 79 13.06 -8.73 -14.64
C PHE A 79 14.24 -7.90 -14.12
N TYR A 80 14.37 -7.73 -12.80
CA TYR A 80 15.48 -6.98 -12.21
C TYR A 80 16.83 -7.67 -12.42
N ASN A 81 16.87 -9.00 -12.37
CA ASN A 81 18.08 -9.76 -12.66
C ASN A 81 18.55 -9.56 -14.12
N MET A 82 17.63 -9.44 -15.08
CA MET A 82 17.99 -9.10 -16.48
C MET A 82 18.67 -7.72 -16.61
N LEU A 83 18.40 -6.81 -15.66
CA LEU A 83 19.00 -5.49 -15.59
C LEU A 83 20.25 -5.45 -14.69
N ASN A 84 20.74 -6.61 -14.23
CA ASN A 84 21.80 -6.74 -13.23
C ASN A 84 21.51 -5.95 -11.94
N ILE A 85 20.24 -5.93 -11.52
CA ILE A 85 19.80 -5.32 -10.27
C ILE A 85 19.50 -6.43 -9.26
N GLU A 86 20.15 -6.38 -8.10
CA GLU A 86 19.91 -7.25 -6.96
C GLU A 86 19.41 -6.43 -5.77
N PHE A 87 18.51 -7.01 -4.97
CA PHE A 87 17.99 -6.39 -3.76
C PHE A 87 18.36 -7.26 -2.56
N ASP A 88 18.93 -6.65 -1.52
CA ASP A 88 19.25 -7.33 -0.27
C ASP A 88 18.00 -7.85 0.45
N ARG A 89 16.89 -7.11 0.35
CA ARG A 89 15.61 -7.47 0.98
C ARG A 89 14.41 -7.08 0.13
N TRP A 90 13.45 -8.00 0.09
CA TRP A 90 12.11 -7.76 -0.45
C TRP A 90 11.14 -7.56 0.72
N GLN A 91 10.48 -6.40 0.78
CA GLN A 91 9.49 -6.05 1.80
C GLN A 91 8.17 -5.68 1.13
N TYR A 92 7.07 -5.95 1.82
CA TYR A 92 5.73 -5.83 1.25
C TYR A 92 4.86 -5.02 2.19
N GLU A 93 4.10 -4.08 1.62
CA GLU A 93 3.18 -3.22 2.34
C GLU A 93 2.15 -4.03 3.16
N SER A 94 1.72 -5.18 2.64
CA SER A 94 0.79 -6.11 3.31
C SER A 94 1.34 -6.66 4.63
N SER A 95 2.66 -6.71 4.81
CA SER A 95 3.28 -7.15 6.06
C SER A 95 3.11 -6.15 7.20
N TYR A 96 2.69 -4.92 6.90
CA TYR A 96 2.56 -3.83 7.87
C TYR A 96 1.12 -3.50 8.24
N VAL A 97 0.12 -4.28 7.81
CA VAL A 97 -1.31 -4.04 8.12
C VAL A 97 -1.54 -3.99 9.65
N THR A 98 -1.13 -5.04 10.38
CA THR A 98 -1.29 -5.10 11.84
C THR A 98 -0.54 -3.98 12.55
N ALA A 99 0.69 -3.69 12.11
CA ALA A 99 1.50 -2.62 12.68
C ALA A 99 0.85 -1.23 12.43
N ALA A 100 0.31 -1.00 11.24
CA ALA A 100 -0.40 0.22 10.87
C ALA A 100 -1.70 0.40 11.68
N ARG A 101 -2.47 -0.67 11.93
CA ARG A 101 -3.66 -0.64 12.79
C ARG A 101 -3.30 -0.25 14.22
N ARG A 102 -2.29 -0.90 14.81
CA ARG A 102 -1.78 -0.60 16.15
C ARG A 102 -1.29 0.84 16.26
N LEU A 103 -0.51 1.29 15.28
CA LEU A 103 0.00 2.65 15.23
C LEU A 103 -1.12 3.68 15.15
N THR A 104 -2.13 3.43 14.31
CA THR A 104 -3.27 4.35 14.20
C THR A 104 -4.08 4.43 15.49
N ALA A 105 -4.25 3.30 16.18
CA ALA A 105 -4.89 3.29 17.51
C ALA A 105 -4.08 4.09 18.55
N ALA A 106 -2.75 3.98 18.53
CA ALA A 106 -1.87 4.79 19.37
C ALA A 106 -2.00 6.29 19.05
N LEU A 107 -1.99 6.68 17.78
CA LEU A 107 -2.16 8.08 17.36
C LEU A 107 -3.49 8.68 17.86
N LEU A 108 -4.58 7.91 17.85
CA LEU A 108 -5.87 8.34 18.39
C LEU A 108 -5.84 8.48 19.92
N LYS A 109 -5.22 7.51 20.61
CA LYS A 109 -5.07 7.54 22.07
C LYS A 109 -4.27 8.75 22.54
N ASP A 110 -3.21 9.08 21.81
CA ASP A 110 -2.30 10.19 22.13
C ASP A 110 -2.80 11.55 21.61
N GLN A 111 -4.04 11.60 21.07
CA GLN A 111 -4.67 12.80 20.51
C GLN A 111 -3.88 13.46 19.35
N ILE A 112 -2.99 12.70 18.71
CA ILE A 112 -2.26 13.14 17.51
C ILE A 112 -3.17 12.99 16.27
N ALA A 113 -4.02 11.97 16.26
CA ALA A 113 -5.08 11.79 15.27
C ALA A 113 -6.45 12.10 15.87
N ARG A 114 -7.38 12.54 15.01
CA ARG A 114 -8.80 12.77 15.35
C ARG A 114 -9.71 12.01 14.40
N VAL A 115 -10.91 11.69 14.87
CA VAL A 115 -11.97 11.10 14.04
C VAL A 115 -12.82 12.22 13.45
N ALA A 116 -12.91 12.30 12.13
CA ALA A 116 -13.77 13.24 11.44
C ALA A 116 -15.25 12.78 11.49
N PRO A 117 -16.24 13.67 11.25
CA PRO A 117 -17.65 13.30 11.24
C PRO A 117 -18.00 12.16 10.25
N SER A 118 -17.22 12.00 9.18
CA SER A 118 -17.35 10.90 8.21
C SER A 118 -16.81 9.55 8.70
N GLY A 119 -16.28 9.46 9.92
CA GLY A 119 -15.73 8.24 10.51
C GLY A 119 -14.28 7.94 10.13
N ILE A 120 -13.65 8.74 9.26
CA ILE A 120 -12.23 8.61 8.93
C ILE A 120 -11.34 9.15 10.07
N SER A 121 -10.18 8.54 10.28
CA SER A 121 -9.17 9.08 11.20
C SER A 121 -8.13 9.90 10.43
N VAL A 122 -7.85 11.11 10.91
CA VAL A 122 -6.96 12.07 10.24
C VAL A 122 -5.93 12.63 11.21
N VAL A 123 -4.77 13.01 10.68
CA VAL A 123 -3.74 13.78 11.38
C VAL A 123 -3.60 15.12 10.68
N ASP A 124 -3.69 16.21 11.44
CA ASP A 124 -3.53 17.56 10.89
C ASP A 124 -2.06 17.79 10.50
N ILE A 125 -1.83 18.33 9.32
CA ILE A 125 -0.52 18.64 8.75
C ILE A 125 -0.24 20.12 8.98
N ASN A 126 1.00 20.47 9.29
CA ASN A 126 1.43 21.87 9.53
C ASN A 126 0.74 22.64 10.67
N GLY A 127 -0.13 21.98 11.45
CA GLY A 127 -0.83 22.61 12.57
C GLY A 127 -2.15 23.29 12.19
N GLU A 128 -2.52 23.27 10.91
CA GLU A 128 -3.78 23.83 10.41
C GLU A 128 -4.82 22.72 10.23
N LEU A 129 -6.01 22.89 10.79
CA LEU A 129 -7.10 21.88 10.75
C LEU A 129 -7.63 21.59 9.33
N GLU A 130 -7.33 22.47 8.37
CA GLU A 130 -7.77 22.38 6.98
C GLU A 130 -6.85 21.52 6.10
N GLU A 131 -5.59 21.34 6.51
CA GLU A 131 -4.66 20.45 5.82
C GLU A 131 -4.47 19.19 6.66
N TYR A 132 -5.04 18.07 6.26
CA TYR A 132 -4.95 16.82 7.02
C TYR A 132 -4.61 15.63 6.12
N ALA A 133 -3.98 14.62 6.73
CA ALA A 133 -3.70 13.35 6.10
C ALA A 133 -4.56 12.24 6.72
N VAL A 134 -5.18 11.42 5.86
CA VAL A 134 -6.02 10.29 6.31
C VAL A 134 -5.13 9.10 6.67
N VAL A 135 -5.27 8.59 7.89
CA VAL A 135 -4.49 7.47 8.41
C VAL A 135 -5.31 6.18 8.56
N ARG A 136 -6.64 6.28 8.66
CA ARG A 136 -7.58 5.14 8.66
C ARG A 136 -8.92 5.52 8.03
N ARG A 137 -9.50 4.61 7.26
CA ARG A 137 -10.82 4.78 6.63
C ARG A 137 -11.96 4.52 7.63
N SER A 138 -13.18 4.89 7.24
CA SER A 138 -14.39 4.66 8.04
C SER A 138 -14.73 3.18 8.20
N ASP A 139 -14.40 2.35 7.20
CA ASP A 139 -14.47 0.88 7.24
C ASP A 139 -13.32 0.23 8.02
N HIS A 140 -12.58 1.03 8.80
CA HIS A 140 -11.44 0.63 9.62
C HIS A 140 -10.20 0.13 8.88
N THR A 141 -10.21 0.12 7.55
CA THR A 141 -9.07 -0.35 6.76
C THR A 141 -7.90 0.63 6.78
N THR A 142 -6.69 0.07 6.65
CA THR A 142 -5.45 0.85 6.63
C THR A 142 -5.23 1.50 5.26
N LEU A 143 -4.47 2.61 5.24
CA LEU A 143 -4.09 3.30 4.01
C LEU A 143 -2.60 3.15 3.76
N TYR A 144 -2.20 3.46 2.54
CA TYR A 144 -0.80 3.52 2.13
C TYR A 144 0.06 4.33 3.13
N LEU A 145 -0.45 5.50 3.60
CA LEU A 145 0.28 6.34 4.56
C LEU A 145 0.49 5.67 5.92
N SER A 146 -0.52 4.99 6.48
CA SER A 146 -0.37 4.33 7.79
C SER A 146 0.54 3.11 7.71
N ARG A 147 0.53 2.39 6.59
CA ARG A 147 1.45 1.27 6.34
C ARG A 147 2.87 1.74 6.08
N GLU A 148 3.08 2.82 5.33
CA GLU A 148 4.40 3.41 5.11
C GLU A 148 4.99 3.97 6.42
N LEU A 149 4.17 4.59 7.26
CA LEU A 149 4.59 5.04 8.59
C LEU A 149 5.02 3.88 9.49
N ALA A 150 4.26 2.79 9.51
CA ALA A 150 4.66 1.58 10.25
C ALA A 150 5.93 0.95 9.67
N CYS A 151 6.08 0.96 8.34
CA CYS A 151 7.24 0.44 7.63
C CYS A 151 8.52 1.21 7.96
N ILE A 152 8.50 2.55 7.88
CA ILE A 152 9.69 3.37 8.16
C ILE A 152 10.13 3.29 9.62
N LEU A 153 9.19 3.21 10.57
CA LEU A 153 9.50 3.00 11.98
C LEU A 153 10.20 1.66 12.21
N ASN A 154 9.71 0.58 11.59
CA ASN A 154 10.34 -0.73 11.67
C ASN A 154 11.70 -0.78 10.98
N ARG A 155 11.86 -0.11 9.83
CA ARG A 155 13.15 -0.01 9.14
C ARG A 155 14.19 0.74 9.97
N ASP A 156 13.77 1.78 10.68
CA ASP A 156 14.65 2.53 11.56
C ASP A 156 15.09 1.74 12.79
N GLU A 157 14.19 0.95 13.36
CA GLU A 157 14.53 0.00 14.43
C GLU A 157 15.52 -1.09 13.95
N LEU A 158 15.40 -1.56 12.71
CA LEU A 158 16.24 -2.65 12.19
C LEU A 158 17.60 -2.19 11.68
N PHE A 159 17.67 -1.03 11.04
CA PHE A 159 18.85 -0.61 10.28
C PHE A 159 19.54 0.60 10.87
N HIS A 160 18.84 1.44 11.65
CA HIS A 160 19.36 2.71 12.15
C HIS A 160 20.10 3.52 11.08
N ALA A 161 19.57 3.54 9.86
CA ALA A 161 20.29 4.09 8.72
C ALA A 161 20.51 5.59 8.89
N ASP A 162 21.57 6.10 8.25
CA ASP A 162 21.82 7.54 8.19
C ASP A 162 20.80 8.25 7.28
N ARG A 163 20.30 7.55 6.25
CA ARG A 163 19.36 8.08 5.24
C ARG A 163 18.41 7.01 4.72
N TYR A 164 17.16 7.42 4.46
CA TYR A 164 16.12 6.62 3.81
C TYR A 164 15.71 7.28 2.51
N LEU A 165 16.21 6.76 1.39
CA LEU A 165 15.95 7.30 0.05
C LEU A 165 14.74 6.61 -0.60
N TYR A 166 13.72 7.40 -0.91
CA TYR A 166 12.51 6.97 -1.59
C TYR A 166 12.53 7.40 -3.06
N VAL A 167 12.88 6.47 -3.95
CA VAL A 167 12.95 6.72 -5.39
C VAL A 167 11.59 6.44 -6.04
N VAL A 168 10.70 7.43 -6.05
CA VAL A 168 9.32 7.30 -6.56
C VAL A 168 8.85 8.55 -7.31
N ASP A 169 7.76 8.44 -8.08
CA ASP A 169 7.21 9.53 -8.90
C ASP A 169 7.02 10.83 -8.11
N ARG A 170 7.31 11.98 -8.76
CA ARG A 170 7.14 13.32 -8.17
C ARG A 170 5.74 13.61 -7.60
N ALA A 171 4.69 12.94 -8.09
CA ALA A 171 3.33 13.08 -7.59
C ALA A 171 3.18 12.67 -6.11
N GLN A 172 4.11 11.85 -5.59
CA GLN A 172 4.13 11.42 -4.19
C GLN A 172 4.71 12.45 -3.22
N ARG A 173 5.08 13.65 -3.68
CA ARG A 173 5.67 14.69 -2.81
C ARG A 173 4.83 14.99 -1.56
N LYS A 174 3.52 15.21 -1.74
CA LYS A 174 2.60 15.50 -0.63
C LYS A 174 2.50 14.34 0.38
N HIS A 175 2.63 13.10 -0.11
CA HIS A 175 2.64 11.93 0.76
C HIS A 175 3.87 11.94 1.69
N PHE A 176 5.07 12.22 1.18
CA PHE A 176 6.26 12.31 2.03
C PHE A 176 6.28 13.55 2.93
N GLU A 177 5.69 14.65 2.51
CA GLU A 177 5.45 15.82 3.38
C GLU A 177 4.55 15.43 4.56
N ALA A 178 3.43 14.73 4.31
CA ALA A 178 2.56 14.22 5.36
C ALA A 178 3.28 13.20 6.27
N LEU A 179 4.03 12.25 5.69
CA LEU A 179 4.79 11.26 6.44
C LEU A 179 5.78 11.93 7.42
N ARG A 180 6.58 12.89 6.93
CA ARG A 180 7.52 13.65 7.78
C ARG A 180 6.80 14.47 8.85
N SER A 181 5.68 15.09 8.52
CA SER A 181 4.88 15.84 9.50
C SER A 181 4.37 14.92 10.63
N ILE A 182 3.87 13.73 10.29
CA ILE A 182 3.41 12.76 11.30
C ILE A 182 4.59 12.26 12.14
N LEU A 183 5.73 11.92 11.53
CA LEU A 183 6.95 11.51 12.25
C LEU A 183 7.38 12.56 13.28
N LYS A 184 7.37 13.85 12.91
CA LYS A 184 7.67 14.94 13.85
C LYS A 184 6.67 15.01 15.02
N ARG A 185 5.37 14.85 14.73
CA ARG A 185 4.31 14.87 15.76
C ARG A 185 4.41 13.73 16.77
N ILE A 186 4.88 12.55 16.35
CA ILE A 186 5.13 11.42 17.25
C ILE A 186 6.52 11.49 17.92
N GLY A 187 7.21 12.63 17.83
CA GLY A 187 8.52 12.85 18.47
C GLY A 187 9.72 12.28 17.72
N ARG A 188 9.55 11.76 16.49
CA ARG A 188 10.61 11.20 15.65
C ARG A 188 11.12 12.22 14.62
N VAL A 189 11.55 13.38 15.11
CA VAL A 189 12.10 14.46 14.25
C VAL A 189 13.38 13.99 13.56
N ASP A 190 14.21 13.23 14.26
CA ASP A 190 15.43 12.60 13.75
C ASP A 190 15.14 11.74 12.51
N LEU A 191 14.11 10.89 12.56
CA LEU A 191 13.74 10.04 11.44
C LEU A 191 13.10 10.84 10.30
N ALA A 192 12.31 11.85 10.63
CA ALA A 192 11.71 12.73 9.62
C ALA A 192 12.77 13.44 8.76
N GLU A 193 13.92 13.78 9.34
CA GLU A 193 15.05 14.40 8.63
C GLU A 193 15.84 13.42 7.77
N LYS A 194 15.86 12.14 8.14
CA LYS A 194 16.49 11.07 7.36
C LYS A 194 15.66 10.62 6.15
N VAL A 195 14.37 10.93 6.10
CA VAL A 195 13.46 10.53 5.01
C VAL A 195 13.55 11.49 3.82
N GLU A 196 14.16 11.03 2.73
CA GLU A 196 14.40 11.79 1.52
C GLU A 196 13.59 11.23 0.34
N HIS A 197 12.82 12.09 -0.32
CA HIS A 197 12.13 11.75 -1.56
C HIS A 197 13.07 12.09 -2.73
N VAL A 198 13.41 11.10 -3.54
CA VAL A 198 14.19 11.24 -4.78
C VAL A 198 13.22 11.13 -5.96
N PRO A 199 12.64 12.27 -6.42
CA PRO A 199 11.57 12.23 -7.41
C PRO A 199 12.08 11.96 -8.82
N TYR A 200 11.33 11.17 -9.59
CA TYR A 200 11.46 11.11 -11.05
C TYR A 200 10.18 11.58 -11.76
N GLY A 201 10.33 11.96 -13.03
CA GLY A 201 9.21 12.39 -13.88
C GLY A 201 8.57 11.23 -14.64
N ARG A 202 7.32 11.40 -15.07
CA ARG A 202 6.63 10.40 -15.89
C ARG A 202 7.21 10.31 -17.29
N VAL A 203 7.39 9.09 -17.78
CA VAL A 203 7.65 8.81 -19.19
C VAL A 203 6.41 9.19 -19.99
N LYS A 204 6.56 10.08 -20.97
CA LYS A 204 5.47 10.48 -21.86
C LYS A 204 5.28 9.41 -22.95
N GLY A 205 4.03 9.15 -23.35
CA GLY A 205 3.70 8.24 -24.46
C GLY A 205 3.21 6.84 -24.06
N LEU A 206 3.24 6.49 -22.77
CA LEU A 206 2.66 5.24 -22.26
C LEU A 206 1.31 5.54 -21.58
N SER A 207 0.20 5.07 -22.17
CA SER A 207 -1.14 5.23 -21.61
C SER A 207 -1.93 3.93 -21.77
N THR A 208 -2.37 3.36 -20.65
CA THR A 208 -3.28 2.20 -20.61
C THR A 208 -4.71 2.53 -21.04
N ARG A 209 -4.98 3.78 -21.45
CA ARG A 209 -6.29 4.21 -21.99
C ARG A 209 -6.37 4.12 -23.52
N TYR A 210 -5.24 3.94 -24.20
CA TYR A 210 -5.14 3.88 -25.66
C TYR A 210 -4.59 2.54 -26.18
N SER A 211 -4.41 1.55 -25.30
CA SER A 211 -4.00 0.19 -25.60
C SER A 211 -5.15 -0.77 -25.36
#